data_AF-N9QC50-F1
#
_entry.id   AF-N9QC50-F1
#
_cell.length_a   1.000
_cell.length_b   1.000
_cell.length_c   1.000
_cell.angle_alpha   90.00
_cell.angle_beta   90.00
_cell.angle_gamma   90.00
#
_symmetry.space_group_name_H-M   'P 1'
#
loop_
_entity.id
_entity.type
_entity.pdbx_description
1 polymer ?
#
loop_
_entity_poly.entity_id
_entity_poly.type
_entity_poly.pdbx_seq_one_letter_code
_entity_poly.pdbx_strand_id
1 'polypeptide(L)' 'MGTTLAFVSYFYWDYKKTGGYPKNSDGYYGYSFPIDNGLNNPEDCELANTENPEQPPVSKEWMEGCRKYFEMNYK' A
#
# COMPACT_ATOMS: atom_id res chain seq x y z
N MET A 1 -12.83 -10.60 -28.01
CA MET A 1 -12.16 -11.21 -26.83
C MET A 1 -10.79 -10.60 -26.52
N GLY A 2 -10.01 -10.13 -27.50
CA GLY A 2 -8.69 -9.52 -27.22
C GLY A 2 -8.74 -8.19 -26.43
N THR A 3 -9.72 -7.33 -26.71
CA THR A 3 -9.89 -6.06 -26.00
C THR A 3 -10.29 -6.24 -24.54
N THR A 4 -11.26 -7.11 -24.25
CA THR A 4 -11.73 -7.40 -22.89
C THR A 4 -10.63 -7.94 -21.98
N LEU A 5 -9.76 -8.81 -22.50
CA LEU A 5 -8.62 -9.33 -21.74
C LEU A 5 -7.61 -8.23 -21.41
N ALA A 6 -7.29 -7.36 -22.36
CA ALA A 6 -6.37 -6.24 -22.14
C ALA A 6 -6.86 -5.26 -21.06
N PHE A 7 -8.17 -4.94 -21.03
CA PHE A 7 -8.75 -4.09 -19.98
C PHE A 7 -8.64 -4.74 -18.59
N VAL A 8 -8.98 -6.03 -18.47
CA VAL A 8 -8.88 -6.74 -17.19
C VAL A 8 -7.43 -6.79 -16.70
N SER A 9 -6.47 -7.04 -17.58
CA SER A 9 -5.04 -7.02 -17.24
C SER A 9 -4.58 -5.64 -16.78
N TYR A 10 -5.03 -4.57 -17.44
CA TYR A 10 -4.70 -3.19 -17.05
C TYR A 10 -5.24 -2.85 -15.65
N PHE A 11 -6.51 -3.15 -15.39
CA PHE A 11 -7.11 -2.89 -14.07
C PHE A 11 -6.44 -3.70 -12.96
N TYR A 12 -6.07 -4.95 -13.24
CA TYR A 12 -5.35 -5.77 -12.28
C TYR A 12 -3.95 -5.23 -11.97
N TRP A 13 -3.24 -4.73 -13.00
CA TRP A 13 -1.93 -4.11 -12.81
C TRP A 13 -2.03 -2.81 -12.01
N ASP A 14 -2.99 -1.95 -12.33
CA ASP A 14 -3.25 -0.72 -11.57
C ASP A 14 -3.64 -1.02 -10.12
N TYR A 15 -4.52 -2.00 -9.89
CA TYR A 15 -4.89 -2.47 -8.56
C TYR A 15 -3.68 -2.93 -7.75
N LYS A 16 -2.77 -3.71 -8.35
CA LYS A 16 -1.52 -4.10 -7.68
C LYS A 16 -0.59 -2.93 -7.42
N LYS A 17 -0.59 -1.91 -8.27
CA LYS A 17 0.26 -0.75 -8.10
C LYS A 17 -0.22 0.18 -6.97
N THR A 18 -1.53 0.25 -6.75
CA THR A 18 -2.14 1.17 -5.77
C THR A 18 -2.65 0.48 -4.51
N GLY A 19 -2.64 -0.85 -4.47
CA GLY A 19 -3.38 -1.61 -3.46
C GLY A 19 -4.90 -1.43 -3.58
N GLY A 20 -5.40 -0.88 -4.68
CA GLY A 20 -6.80 -0.49 -4.84
C GLY A 20 -7.20 0.79 -4.10
N TYR A 21 -6.25 1.57 -3.57
CA TYR A 21 -6.53 2.85 -2.95
C TYR A 21 -6.53 4.00 -3.99
N PRO A 22 -7.38 5.03 -3.81
CA PRO A 22 -7.29 6.25 -4.59
C PRO A 22 -5.91 6.88 -4.43
N LYS A 23 -5.32 7.37 -5.53
CA LYS A 23 -4.05 8.09 -5.46
C LYS A 23 -4.17 9.28 -4.49
N ASN A 24 -3.11 9.50 -3.72
CA ASN A 24 -3.03 10.53 -2.68
C ASN A 24 -3.99 10.34 -1.48
N SER A 25 -4.62 9.17 -1.32
CA SER A 25 -5.29 8.82 -0.06
C SER A 25 -4.28 8.31 0.97
N ASP A 26 -4.67 8.34 2.24
CA ASP A 26 -3.87 7.79 3.33
C ASP A 26 -3.53 6.32 3.09
N GLY A 27 -4.50 5.52 2.67
CA GLY A 27 -4.27 4.11 2.33
C GLY A 27 -3.29 3.93 1.17
N TYR A 28 -3.29 4.82 0.18
CA TYR A 28 -2.29 4.80 -0.91
C TYR A 28 -0.88 5.09 -0.41
N TYR A 29 -0.72 6.10 0.48
CA TYR A 29 0.57 6.39 1.09
C TYR A 29 1.05 5.25 1.99
N GLY A 30 0.16 4.67 2.78
CA GLY A 30 0.44 3.48 3.57
C GLY A 30 0.87 2.30 2.71
N TYR A 31 0.16 2.03 1.61
CA TYR A 31 0.49 0.94 0.69
C TYR A 31 1.87 1.11 0.02
N SER A 32 2.28 2.35 -0.25
CA SER A 32 3.55 2.64 -0.89
C SER A 32 4.74 2.60 0.09
N PHE A 33 4.47 2.86 1.38
CA PHE A 33 5.50 2.99 2.41
C PHE A 33 6.45 1.79 2.53
N PRO A 34 5.99 0.52 2.53
CA PRO A 34 6.90 -0.63 2.55
C PRO A 34 7.85 -0.70 1.36
N ILE A 35 7.39 -0.33 0.17
CA ILE A 35 8.22 -0.32 -1.04
C ILE A 35 9.27 0.77 -0.92
N ASP A 36 8.86 1.97 -0.53
CA ASP A 36 9.71 3.15 -0.44
C ASP A 36 10.79 3.00 0.64
N ASN A 37 10.51 2.21 1.68
CA ASN A 37 11.42 1.97 2.81
C ASN A 37 12.06 0.57 2.82
N GLY A 38 11.81 -0.26 1.81
CA GLY A 38 12.38 -1.60 1.70
C GLY A 38 12.00 -2.55 2.85
N LEU A 39 10.79 -2.40 3.39
CA LEU A 39 10.31 -3.19 4.52
C LEU A 39 9.97 -4.63 4.09
N ASN A 40 10.23 -5.58 4.97
CA ASN A 40 10.02 -7.00 4.72
C ASN A 40 9.01 -7.66 5.67
N ASN A 41 8.59 -6.96 6.74
CA ASN A 41 7.63 -7.47 7.71
C ASN A 41 6.46 -6.48 7.90
N PRO A 42 5.19 -6.94 7.89
CA PRO A 42 4.04 -6.08 8.20
C PRO A 42 4.07 -5.44 9.59
N GLU A 43 4.82 -6.00 10.55
CA GLU A 43 5.02 -5.40 11.87
C GLU A 43 5.81 -4.08 11.79
N ASP A 44 6.62 -3.91 10.75
CA ASP A 44 7.42 -2.70 10.51
C ASP A 44 6.54 -1.51 10.05
N CYS A 45 5.26 -1.72 9.77
CA CYS A 45 4.33 -0.62 9.46
C CYS A 45 4.19 0.38 10.62
N GLU A 46 4.38 -0.08 11.86
CA GLU A 46 4.36 0.79 13.04
C GLU A 46 5.58 1.71 13.13
N LEU A 47 6.65 1.45 12.36
CA LEU A 47 7.87 2.29 12.35
C LEU A 47 7.56 3.74 11.98
N ALA A 48 6.56 3.96 11.13
CA ALA A 48 6.10 5.29 10.73
C ALA A 48 5.70 6.17 11.93
N ASN A 49 5.22 5.58 13.03
CA ASN A 49 4.86 6.28 14.26
C ASN A 49 6.07 6.47 15.20
N THR A 50 7.10 5.65 15.08
CA THR A 50 8.26 5.67 15.98
C THR A 50 9.40 6.55 15.49
N GLU A 51 9.58 6.70 14.18
CA GLU A 51 10.65 7.51 13.61
C GLU A 51 10.38 9.02 13.70
N ASN A 52 9.10 9.42 13.79
CA ASN A 52 8.68 10.81 13.91
C ASN A 52 7.70 10.98 15.08
N PRO A 53 8.13 10.80 16.34
CA PRO A 53 7.24 10.80 17.50
C PRO A 53 6.59 12.17 17.79
N GLU A 54 7.12 13.24 17.20
CA GLU A 54 6.54 14.60 17.31
C GLU A 54 5.38 14.83 16.33
N GLN A 55 5.20 13.96 15.34
CA GLN A 55 4.09 14.02 14.40
C GLN A 55 2.88 13.23 14.93
N PRO A 56 1.65 13.63 14.57
CA PRO A 56 0.49 12.81 14.87
C PRO A 56 0.65 11.41 14.28
N PRO A 57 0.20 10.35 14.99
CA PRO A 57 0.23 9.00 14.45
C PRO A 57 -0.49 8.93 13.12
N VAL A 58 0.01 8.09 12.22
CA VAL A 58 -0.64 7.84 10.94
C VAL A 58 -2.06 7.29 11.13
N SER A 59 -2.93 7.53 10.16
CA SER A 59 -4.32 7.13 10.26
C SER A 59 -4.52 5.62 10.17
N LYS A 60 -5.71 5.14 10.55
CA LYS A 60 -6.09 3.73 10.39
C LYS A 60 -6.05 3.29 8.93
N GLU A 61 -6.52 4.13 8.00
CA GLU A 61 -6.53 3.82 6.56
C GLU A 61 -5.10 3.66 6.04
N TRP A 62 -4.18 4.52 6.49
CA TRP A 62 -2.76 4.39 6.19
C TRP A 62 -2.22 3.04 6.66
N MET A 63 -2.53 2.66 7.90
CA MET A 63 -2.01 1.43 8.50
C MET A 63 -2.57 0.17 7.82
N GLU A 64 -3.84 0.20 7.41
CA GLU A 64 -4.45 -0.83 6.56
C GLU A 64 -3.76 -0.91 5.19
N GLY A 65 -3.46 0.24 4.58
CA GLY A 65 -2.72 0.31 3.33
C GLY A 65 -1.36 -0.37 3.41
N CYS A 66 -0.60 -0.08 4.47
CA CYS A 66 0.72 -0.67 4.70
C CYS A 66 0.66 -2.19 4.83
N ARG A 67 -0.29 -2.72 5.62
CA ARG A 67 -0.47 -4.17 5.78
C ARG A 67 -0.90 -4.85 4.47
N LYS A 68 -1.79 -4.20 3.72
CA LYS A 68 -2.27 -4.70 2.42
C LYS A 68 -1.16 -4.90 1.40
N TYR A 69 -0.08 -4.10 1.45
CA TYR A 69 1.09 -4.33 0.62
C TYR A 69 1.65 -5.73 0.82
N PHE A 70 1.83 -6.15 2.08
CA PHE A 70 2.37 -7.47 2.40
C PHE A 70 1.39 -8.58 2.00
N GLU A 71 0.09 -8.43 2.27
CA GLU A 71 -0.93 -9.40 1.84
C GLU A 71 -0.93 -9.64 0.32
N MET A 72 -0.64 -8.60 -0.46
CA MET A 72 -0.69 -8.66 -1.92
C MET A 72 0.63 -9.11 -2.57
N ASN A 73 1.77 -8.86 -1.93
CA ASN A 73 3.09 -9.04 -2.52
C ASN A 73 3.93 -10.13 -1.83
N TYR A 74 3.62 -10.51 -0.60
CA TYR A 74 4.28 -11.56 0.17
C TYR A 74 3.25 -12.61 0.58
N LYS A 75 3.40 -13.83 0.05
CA LYS A 75 2.56 -14.99 0.37
C LYS A 75 3.27 -15.92 1.31
#